data_AF-A0A8T0N522-F1
#
_entry.id   AF-A0A8T0N522-F1
#
_cell.length_a   1.000
_cell.length_b   1.000
_cell.length_c   1.000
_cell.angle_alpha   90.00
_cell.angle_beta   90.00
_cell.angle_gamma   90.00
#
_symmetry.space_group_name_H-M   'P 1'
#
loop_
_entity.id
_entity.type
_entity.pdbx_description
1 polymer ?
#
loop_
_entity_poly.entity_id
_entity_poly.type
_entity_poly.pdbx_seq_one_letter_code
_entity_poly.pdbx_strand_id
1 'polypeptide(L)'
;MDAEMEDAETQAGIEWDGGGGGADAVLGLATGGASVSLCYHQAFGPHDDLVFLEAADDLLPDLLQGRVTVRGRPDEEAVLCTPSATYSMKFVGTSNSVFLIPPGEPSAPCLRPDNTNGDASAADAVAAAIKLAPGNIELVRTAPRLDKLRSLLRERPYILDEDLGDGFQHKKGLYTWQDLCKLIQASDGELLDGLNTLSAVEIDGFWRTVDANSVNTILDMILHNSVLHDWPLNAVPENDVLSVMESDGFTHKIVTHCLNRFGTKVEQEARSFWSLDEKRVCLQFARRVLGAGKMKLANFMDKWERSVPSGMCVDLQMLEGEVLCDKLGAETWVRAFSVADLPLTPADRFAALFSERLKWEWKDLQPYIRDLRVPGVSSEGLLIKYTRRTQPSSEAEPIFTAR
;
A
#
# COMPACT_ATOMS: atom_id res chain seq x y z
N MET A 1 -38.74 19.03 8.68
CA MET A 1 -38.02 20.30 8.89
C MET A 1 -36.55 20.05 8.64
N ASP A 2 -36.26 19.64 7.41
CA ASP A 2 -35.41 20.31 6.43
C ASP A 2 -34.32 21.22 7.01
N ALA A 3 -33.08 20.75 6.88
CA ALA A 3 -31.92 21.58 6.60
C ALA A 3 -30.84 20.68 5.96
N GLU A 4 -31.13 20.23 4.73
CA GLU A 4 -30.07 20.04 3.74
C GLU A 4 -29.50 21.43 3.44
N MET A 5 -28.22 21.64 3.70
CA MET A 5 -27.49 22.78 3.15
C MET A 5 -26.31 22.18 2.40
N GLU A 6 -26.51 22.06 1.09
CA GLU A 6 -25.50 21.85 0.08
C GLU A 6 -24.42 22.94 0.19
N ASP A 7 -23.20 22.58 0.58
CA ASP A 7 -22.01 23.34 0.20
C ASP A 7 -21.67 22.95 -1.24
N ALA A 8 -22.48 23.45 -2.17
CA ALA A 8 -22.10 23.52 -3.57
C ALA A 8 -21.12 24.69 -3.70
N GLU A 9 -19.82 24.40 -3.57
CA GLU A 9 -18.77 25.29 -4.06
C GLU A 9 -19.08 25.61 -5.53
N THR A 10 -19.61 26.81 -5.72
CA THR A 10 -19.86 27.38 -7.03
C THR A 10 -18.50 27.64 -7.66
N GLN A 11 -17.94 26.65 -8.36
CA GLN A 11 -16.86 26.88 -9.30
C GLN A 11 -17.39 27.90 -10.31
N ALA A 12 -17.02 29.16 -10.09
CA ALA A 12 -17.20 30.20 -11.08
C ALA A 12 -16.43 29.73 -12.32
N GLY A 13 -17.16 29.22 -13.30
CA GLY A 13 -16.62 28.98 -14.62
C GLY A 13 -15.99 30.29 -15.07
N ILE A 14 -14.68 30.31 -15.23
CA ILE A 14 -13.99 31.43 -15.85
C ILE A 14 -14.54 31.46 -17.27
N GLU A 15 -15.46 32.38 -17.56
CA GLU A 15 -15.90 32.67 -18.92
C GLU A 15 -14.72 33.34 -19.63
N TRP A 16 -14.03 32.58 -20.47
CA TRP A 16 -12.95 33.07 -21.34
C TRP A 16 -13.51 33.80 -22.57
N ASP A 17 -14.71 34.37 -22.48
CA ASP A 17 -15.48 34.92 -23.61
C ASP A 17 -15.01 36.34 -24.02
N GLY A 18 -13.95 36.85 -23.38
CA GLY A 18 -13.51 38.24 -23.49
C GLY A 18 -12.32 38.52 -24.41
N GLY A 19 -11.65 37.51 -24.98
CA GLY A 19 -10.47 37.75 -25.82
C GLY A 19 -10.35 36.72 -26.92
N GLY A 20 -10.60 37.18 -28.14
CA GLY A 20 -10.59 36.30 -29.28
C GLY A 20 -9.19 35.80 -29.67
N GLY A 21 -9.19 34.73 -30.47
CA GLY A 21 -7.99 34.03 -30.92
C GLY A 21 -7.79 32.69 -30.21
N GLY A 22 -8.77 31.78 -30.28
CA GLY A 22 -8.70 30.51 -29.58
C GLY A 22 -7.93 29.40 -30.33
N ALA A 23 -7.88 28.23 -29.70
CA ALA A 23 -7.11 27.06 -30.15
C ALA A 23 -7.45 26.59 -31.58
N ASP A 24 -8.62 26.97 -32.11
CA ASP A 24 -9.06 26.64 -33.47
C ASP A 24 -8.14 27.24 -34.54
N ALA A 25 -7.49 28.37 -34.24
CA ALA A 25 -6.46 28.99 -35.08
C ALA A 25 -5.22 28.07 -35.28
N VAL A 26 -4.98 27.14 -34.36
CA VAL A 26 -3.82 26.25 -34.33
C VAL A 26 -4.13 24.89 -34.98
N LEU A 27 -5.40 24.45 -34.98
CA LEU A 27 -5.80 23.14 -35.53
C LEU A 27 -5.47 22.99 -37.04
N GLY A 28 -5.44 24.09 -37.79
CA GLY A 28 -5.09 24.10 -39.22
C GLY A 28 -3.59 23.97 -39.54
N LEU A 29 -2.70 24.04 -38.54
CA LEU A 29 -1.24 24.00 -38.74
C LEU A 29 -0.68 22.61 -39.06
N ALA A 30 -1.46 21.54 -38.84
CA ALA A 30 -1.02 20.17 -39.04
C ALA A 30 -0.73 19.83 -40.52
N THR A 31 -1.22 20.63 -41.47
CA THR A 31 -1.02 20.44 -42.91
C THR A 31 -0.02 21.46 -43.48
N GLY A 32 1.28 21.17 -43.34
CA GLY A 32 2.36 21.69 -44.19
C GLY A 32 2.54 23.22 -44.30
N GLY A 33 3.53 23.77 -43.58
CA GLY A 33 4.15 25.07 -43.88
C GLY A 33 3.37 26.33 -43.48
N ALA A 34 2.16 26.18 -42.93
CA ALA A 34 1.40 27.29 -42.37
C ALA A 34 2.06 27.82 -41.08
N SER A 35 2.13 29.14 -40.93
CA SER A 35 2.57 29.82 -39.70
C SER A 35 1.39 30.58 -39.09
N VAL A 36 1.22 30.49 -37.76
CA VAL A 36 0.22 31.25 -37.00
C VAL A 36 0.89 32.40 -36.27
N SER A 37 0.22 33.56 -36.19
CA SER A 37 0.68 34.64 -35.32
C SER A 37 0.25 34.34 -33.87
N LEU A 38 1.20 34.38 -32.94
CA LEU A 38 0.93 34.22 -31.51
C LEU A 38 0.85 35.60 -30.84
N CYS A 39 -0.16 35.83 -30.02
CA CYS A 39 -0.25 37.00 -29.14
C CYS A 39 -0.48 36.57 -27.69
N TYR A 40 -0.29 37.51 -26.76
CA TYR A 40 -0.66 37.31 -25.36
C TYR A 40 -2.11 37.75 -25.16
N HIS A 41 -2.92 36.85 -24.64
CA HIS A 41 -4.29 37.14 -24.24
C HIS A 41 -4.31 38.17 -23.10
N GLN A 42 -5.42 38.90 -22.90
CA GLN A 42 -5.54 39.86 -21.79
C GLN A 42 -5.37 39.20 -20.40
N ALA A 43 -5.80 37.95 -20.30
CA ALA A 43 -5.61 37.10 -19.12
C ALA A 43 -4.22 36.42 -19.09
N PHE A 44 -3.24 36.82 -19.91
CA PHE A 44 -1.92 36.21 -19.88
C PHE A 44 -1.23 36.45 -18.53
N GLY A 45 -0.74 35.38 -17.91
CA GLY A 45 -0.15 35.45 -16.58
C GLY A 45 0.51 34.15 -16.15
N PRO A 46 0.96 34.06 -14.88
CA PRO A 46 1.60 32.85 -14.36
C PRO A 46 0.63 31.66 -14.30
N HIS A 47 -0.65 31.90 -13.94
CA HIS A 47 -1.69 30.87 -13.74
C HIS A 47 -1.15 29.70 -12.92
N ASP A 48 -0.64 29.96 -11.72
CA ASP A 48 -0.01 28.93 -10.86
C ASP A 48 -0.98 27.82 -10.43
N ASP A 49 -2.29 28.05 -10.63
CA ASP A 49 -3.39 27.10 -10.49
C ASP A 49 -3.48 26.06 -11.63
N LEU A 50 -2.87 26.33 -12.78
CA LEU A 50 -2.87 25.42 -13.94
C LEU A 50 -1.52 24.73 -14.12
N VAL A 51 -1.49 23.41 -14.05
CA VAL A 51 -0.27 22.61 -14.27
C VAL A 51 -0.57 21.47 -15.22
N PHE A 52 0.35 21.20 -16.15
CA PHE A 52 0.23 20.04 -17.02
C PHE A 52 0.53 18.76 -16.25
N LEU A 53 -0.33 17.76 -16.41
CA LEU A 53 -0.14 16.42 -15.87
C LEU A 53 0.08 15.46 -17.03
N GLU A 54 1.23 14.80 -17.05
CA GLU A 54 1.49 13.68 -17.95
C GLU A 54 0.95 12.41 -17.31
N ALA A 55 -0.08 11.84 -17.94
CA ALA A 55 -0.74 10.64 -17.50
C ALA A 55 -0.75 9.60 -18.62
N ALA A 56 -0.38 8.37 -18.28
CA ALA A 56 -0.48 7.24 -19.19
C ALA A 56 -1.96 6.85 -19.43
N ASP A 57 -2.23 6.15 -20.54
CA ASP A 57 -3.58 5.78 -20.96
C ASP A 57 -4.36 4.97 -19.90
N ASP A 58 -3.65 4.18 -19.08
CA ASP A 58 -4.23 3.39 -18.00
C ASP A 58 -4.77 4.24 -16.84
N LEU A 59 -4.29 5.48 -16.68
CA LEU A 59 -4.75 6.43 -15.66
C LEU A 59 -5.93 7.29 -16.11
N LEU A 60 -6.13 7.45 -17.42
CA LEU A 60 -7.18 8.32 -17.96
C LEU A 60 -8.58 7.98 -17.43
N PRO A 61 -9.00 6.71 -17.30
CA PRO A 61 -10.32 6.39 -16.75
C PRO A 61 -10.53 6.88 -15.32
N ASP A 62 -9.50 6.78 -14.47
CA ASP A 62 -9.57 7.22 -13.07
C ASP A 62 -9.55 8.75 -12.98
N LEU A 63 -8.73 9.41 -13.80
CA LEU A 63 -8.61 10.88 -13.86
C LEU A 63 -9.90 11.53 -14.36
N LEU A 64 -10.44 11.07 -15.49
CA LEU A 64 -11.63 11.65 -16.12
C LEU A 64 -12.90 11.43 -15.29
N GLN A 65 -12.93 10.40 -14.44
CA GLN A 65 -14.06 10.13 -13.54
C GLN A 65 -13.89 10.76 -12.15
N GLY A 66 -12.79 11.50 -11.90
CA GLY A 66 -12.53 12.12 -10.60
C GLY A 66 -12.28 11.11 -9.47
N ARG A 67 -11.78 9.91 -9.77
CA ARG A 67 -11.50 8.83 -8.79
C ARG A 67 -10.07 8.86 -8.25
N VAL A 68 -9.35 9.96 -8.42
CA VAL A 68 -7.98 10.14 -7.95
C VAL A 68 -7.93 11.05 -6.73
N THR A 69 -6.96 10.84 -5.85
CA THR A 69 -6.70 11.70 -4.70
C THR A 69 -5.22 12.02 -4.60
N VAL A 70 -4.87 13.25 -4.20
CA VAL A 70 -3.50 13.61 -3.87
C VAL A 70 -3.30 13.43 -2.38
N ARG A 71 -2.28 12.67 -1.98
CA ARG A 71 -1.94 12.37 -0.59
C ARG A 71 -0.51 12.77 -0.27
N GLY A 72 -0.29 13.23 0.97
CA GLY A 72 1.01 13.68 1.45
C GLY A 72 0.84 14.82 2.45
N ARG A 73 1.66 14.82 3.51
CA ARG A 73 1.72 15.94 4.45
C ARG A 73 2.53 17.11 3.86
N PRO A 74 2.41 18.33 4.41
CA PRO A 74 3.16 19.49 3.90
C PRO A 74 4.70 19.31 3.91
N ASP A 75 5.22 18.44 4.77
CA ASP A 75 6.63 18.09 4.89
C ASP A 75 7.05 16.87 4.04
N GLU A 76 6.14 16.31 3.25
CA GLU A 76 6.34 15.11 2.45
C GLU A 76 6.14 15.38 0.96
N GLU A 77 6.77 14.55 0.12
CA GLU A 77 6.47 14.55 -1.31
C GLU A 77 5.02 14.14 -1.56
N ALA A 78 4.31 14.82 -2.45
CA ALA A 78 2.96 14.43 -2.82
C ALA A 78 2.95 13.15 -3.69
N VAL A 79 1.94 12.31 -3.48
CA VAL A 79 1.63 11.17 -4.34
C VAL A 79 0.20 11.29 -4.87
N LEU A 80 -0.02 10.81 -6.09
CA LEU A 80 -1.33 10.65 -6.66
C LEU A 80 -1.78 9.19 -6.48
N CYS A 81 -2.94 9.00 -5.89
CA CYS A 81 -3.52 7.69 -5.63
C CYS A 81 -4.76 7.50 -6.49
N THR A 82 -4.77 6.41 -7.25
CA THR A 82 -6.01 5.83 -7.78
C THR A 82 -6.67 4.96 -6.69
N PRO A 83 -7.80 4.30 -6.93
CA PRO A 83 -8.39 3.40 -5.94
C PRO A 83 -7.48 2.20 -5.58
N SER A 84 -6.55 1.83 -6.46
CA SER A 84 -5.75 0.59 -6.34
C SER A 84 -4.23 0.77 -6.46
N ALA A 85 -3.73 1.96 -6.79
CA ALA A 85 -2.30 2.18 -6.97
C ALA A 85 -1.84 3.59 -6.59
N THR A 86 -0.57 3.69 -6.18
CA THR A 86 0.11 4.94 -5.82
C THR A 86 1.13 5.34 -6.90
N TYR A 87 1.17 6.64 -7.20
CA TYR A 87 2.07 7.24 -8.19
C TYR A 87 2.82 8.42 -7.56
N SER A 88 4.15 8.42 -7.68
CA SER A 88 4.95 9.57 -7.28
C SER A 88 4.78 10.69 -8.31
N MET A 89 4.62 11.92 -7.83
CA MET A 89 4.49 13.11 -8.67
C MET A 89 5.85 13.81 -8.76
N LYS A 90 6.36 14.05 -9.98
CA LYS A 90 7.61 14.77 -10.20
C LYS A 90 7.43 15.87 -11.22
N PHE A 91 7.83 17.08 -10.86
CA PHE A 91 7.84 18.18 -11.82
C PHE A 91 9.07 18.10 -12.72
N VAL A 92 8.87 18.11 -14.03
CA VAL A 92 9.92 18.10 -15.05
C VAL A 92 9.81 19.37 -15.87
N GLY A 93 10.88 20.18 -15.83
CA GLY A 93 10.97 21.42 -16.59
C GLY A 93 11.25 21.14 -18.07
N THR A 94 10.76 22.00 -18.95
CA THR A 94 11.01 21.92 -20.40
C THR A 94 11.82 23.13 -20.88
N SER A 95 12.74 22.90 -21.84
CA SER A 95 13.44 23.98 -22.54
C SER A 95 12.61 24.57 -23.69
N ASN A 96 11.53 23.90 -24.07
CA ASN A 96 10.65 24.36 -25.14
C ASN A 96 9.60 25.33 -24.61
N SER A 97 9.16 26.28 -25.43
CA SER A 97 8.06 27.17 -25.08
C SER A 97 6.72 26.47 -25.32
N VAL A 98 6.06 26.02 -24.26
CA VAL A 98 4.73 25.42 -24.32
C VAL A 98 3.69 26.46 -23.94
N PHE A 99 2.86 26.85 -24.89
CA PHE A 99 1.80 27.85 -24.69
C PHE A 99 0.45 27.17 -24.49
N LEU A 100 -0.26 27.55 -23.43
CA LEU A 100 -1.65 27.18 -23.25
C LEU A 100 -2.54 28.21 -23.95
N ILE A 101 -3.39 27.75 -24.86
CA ILE A 101 -4.32 28.57 -25.64
C ILE A 101 -5.72 28.02 -25.37
N PRO A 102 -6.67 28.84 -24.87
CA PRO A 102 -8.03 28.39 -24.56
C PRO A 102 -8.81 28.07 -25.85
N PRO A 103 -9.87 27.26 -25.78
CA PRO A 103 -10.78 27.04 -26.91
C PRO A 103 -11.50 28.35 -27.28
N GLY A 104 -11.81 28.54 -28.56
CA GLY A 104 -12.53 29.72 -29.06
C GLY A 104 -12.26 30.00 -30.54
N GLU A 105 -13.17 30.75 -31.17
CA GLU A 105 -13.00 31.12 -32.57
C GLU A 105 -11.80 32.07 -32.74
N PRO A 106 -11.11 32.04 -33.91
CA PRO A 106 -10.08 33.01 -34.24
C PRO A 106 -10.72 34.41 -34.28
N SER A 107 -10.29 35.36 -33.45
CA SER A 107 -10.72 36.73 -33.66
C SER A 107 -10.07 37.32 -34.90
N ALA A 108 -10.85 38.16 -35.58
CA ALA A 108 -10.32 39.17 -36.48
C ALA A 108 -9.22 40.00 -35.77
N PRO A 109 -8.19 40.46 -36.51
CA PRO A 109 -7.01 41.08 -35.92
C PRO A 109 -7.37 42.30 -35.06
N CYS A 110 -6.98 42.25 -33.77
CA CYS A 110 -6.92 43.44 -32.93
C CYS A 110 -5.95 44.43 -33.59
N LEU A 111 -6.38 45.69 -33.72
CA LEU A 111 -5.64 46.79 -34.33
C LEU A 111 -4.16 46.78 -33.93
N ARG A 112 -3.28 46.40 -34.88
CA ARG A 112 -1.85 46.69 -34.77
C ARG A 112 -1.71 48.22 -34.67
N PRO A 113 -0.88 48.78 -33.77
CA PRO A 113 -0.37 50.13 -33.99
C PRO A 113 0.43 50.05 -35.29
N ASP A 114 -0.07 50.72 -36.33
CA ASP A 114 0.58 50.87 -37.63
C ASP A 114 2.07 51.08 -37.46
N ASN A 115 2.88 50.29 -38.17
CA ASN A 115 4.13 50.71 -38.81
C ASN A 115 4.80 49.50 -39.50
N THR A 116 4.23 49.02 -40.61
CA THR A 116 5.00 48.53 -41.77
C THR A 116 4.07 48.24 -42.94
N ASN A 117 4.25 49.00 -44.02
CA ASN A 117 3.61 48.76 -45.31
C ASN A 117 4.10 47.42 -45.89
N GLY A 118 3.20 46.45 -46.01
CA GLY A 118 3.42 45.19 -46.72
C GLY A 118 2.15 44.36 -46.74
N ASP A 119 1.54 44.26 -47.93
CA ASP A 119 0.43 43.41 -48.36
C ASP A 119 -0.28 42.57 -47.29
N ALA A 120 -1.44 43.06 -46.85
CA ALA A 120 -2.41 42.27 -46.08
C ALA A 120 -3.07 41.22 -46.99
N SER A 121 -2.46 40.04 -47.10
CA SER A 121 -3.19 38.85 -47.54
C SER A 121 -4.08 38.32 -46.42
N ALA A 122 -5.15 37.63 -46.82
CA ALA A 122 -6.27 37.22 -46.00
C ALA A 122 -5.90 36.57 -44.65
N ALA A 123 -6.56 37.06 -43.59
CA ALA A 123 -6.87 36.32 -42.37
C ALA A 123 -5.71 35.48 -41.77
N ASP A 124 -4.66 36.14 -41.28
CA ASP A 124 -3.72 35.49 -40.36
C ASP A 124 -4.48 35.17 -39.07
N ALA A 125 -4.86 33.90 -38.89
CA ALA A 125 -5.43 33.43 -37.64
C ALA A 125 -4.45 33.78 -36.50
N VAL A 126 -4.95 34.42 -35.46
CA VAL A 126 -4.14 34.78 -34.28
C VAL A 126 -4.51 33.83 -33.15
N ALA A 127 -3.52 33.17 -32.58
CA ALA A 127 -3.68 32.39 -31.38
C ALA A 127 -3.27 33.22 -30.16
N ALA A 128 -4.15 33.34 -29.17
CA ALA A 128 -3.95 34.12 -27.96
C ALA A 128 -3.59 33.18 -26.80
N ALA A 129 -2.32 33.19 -26.38
CA ALA A 129 -1.86 32.38 -25.27
C ALA A 129 -2.22 33.01 -23.92
N ILE A 130 -2.58 32.18 -22.95
CA ILE A 130 -2.91 32.58 -21.58
C ILE A 130 -1.78 32.24 -20.59
N LYS A 131 -0.98 31.21 -20.88
CA LYS A 131 0.13 30.77 -20.02
C LYS A 131 1.30 30.27 -20.85
N LEU A 132 2.52 30.60 -20.44
CA LEU A 132 3.74 29.89 -20.83
C LEU A 132 4.05 28.86 -19.75
N ALA A 133 3.85 27.58 -20.05
CA ALA A 133 4.07 26.52 -19.07
C ALA A 133 5.57 26.17 -18.94
N PRO A 134 6.13 26.19 -17.73
CA PRO A 134 7.54 25.90 -17.50
C PRO A 134 7.87 24.39 -17.55
N GLY A 135 6.85 23.52 -17.54
CA GLY A 135 7.01 22.08 -17.44
C GLY A 135 5.69 21.36 -17.17
N ASN A 136 5.79 20.08 -16.88
CA ASN A 136 4.70 19.19 -16.54
C ASN A 136 5.02 18.35 -15.30
N ILE A 137 3.99 17.79 -14.68
CA ILE A 137 4.09 16.78 -13.63
C ILE A 137 4.05 15.42 -14.30
N GLU A 138 5.09 14.62 -14.11
CA GLU A 138 5.14 13.22 -14.51
C GLU A 138 4.68 12.32 -13.36
N LEU A 139 3.90 11.29 -13.70
CA LEU A 139 3.45 10.26 -12.78
C LEU A 139 4.25 8.97 -12.98
N VAL A 140 4.89 8.50 -11.92
CA VAL A 140 5.61 7.22 -11.92
C VAL A 140 5.00 6.31 -10.87
N ARG A 141 4.52 5.13 -11.28
CA ARG A 141 3.97 4.15 -10.36
C ARG A 141 5.02 3.76 -9.32
N THR A 142 4.66 3.85 -8.04
CA THR A 142 5.60 3.65 -6.93
C THR A 142 5.00 2.73 -5.88
N ALA A 143 5.85 2.16 -5.03
CA ALA A 143 5.39 1.34 -3.91
C ALA A 143 4.75 2.22 -2.82
N PRO A 144 3.66 1.76 -2.17
CA PRO A 144 3.01 2.49 -1.09
C PRO A 144 3.93 2.57 0.14
N ARG A 145 3.91 3.69 0.86
CA ARG A 145 4.78 3.91 2.04
C ARG A 145 4.17 3.33 3.33
N LEU A 146 4.03 2.00 3.37
CA LEU A 146 3.37 1.27 4.46
C LEU A 146 4.20 1.11 5.75
N ASP A 147 5.48 1.49 5.78
CA ASP A 147 6.28 1.48 7.02
C ASP A 147 5.67 2.38 8.10
N LYS A 148 5.09 3.51 7.68
CA LYS A 148 4.34 4.42 8.57
C LYS A 148 3.11 3.73 9.15
N LEU A 149 2.35 2.98 8.35
CA LEU A 149 1.19 2.22 8.82
C LEU A 149 1.59 1.29 9.97
N ARG A 150 2.66 0.51 9.77
CA ARG A 150 3.16 -0.40 10.79
C ARG A 150 3.56 0.34 12.07
N SER A 151 4.21 1.50 11.96
CA SER A 151 4.58 2.32 13.12
C SER A 151 3.35 2.80 13.89
N LEU A 152 2.37 3.37 13.17
CA LEU A 152 1.15 3.93 13.77
C LEU A 152 0.34 2.85 14.51
N LEU A 153 0.16 1.68 13.91
CA LEU A 153 -0.59 0.57 14.54
C LEU A 153 0.12 -0.01 15.77
N ARG A 154 1.45 0.11 15.85
CA ARG A 154 2.25 -0.34 17.01
C ARG A 154 2.19 0.61 18.19
N GLU A 155 1.71 1.84 18.02
CA GLU A 155 1.60 2.80 19.12
C GLU A 155 0.62 2.32 20.19
N ARG A 156 -0.46 1.66 19.76
CA ARG A 156 -1.47 1.12 20.67
C ARG A 156 -2.13 -0.15 20.13
N PRO A 157 -1.45 -1.31 20.22
CA PRO A 157 -2.06 -2.59 19.93
C PRO A 157 -3.24 -2.85 20.88
N TYR A 158 -4.17 -3.70 20.47
CA TYR A 158 -5.24 -4.20 21.32
C TYR A 158 -4.69 -5.23 22.30
N ILE A 159 -4.96 -5.03 23.60
CA ILE A 159 -4.56 -5.90 24.69
C ILE A 159 -5.83 -6.31 25.45
N LEU A 160 -6.12 -7.61 25.45
CA LEU A 160 -7.34 -8.20 25.97
C LEU A 160 -7.63 -7.76 27.42
N ASP A 161 -6.64 -7.86 28.30
CA ASP A 161 -6.80 -7.55 29.72
C ASP A 161 -7.05 -6.05 30.00
N GLU A 162 -6.54 -5.17 29.14
CA GLU A 162 -6.66 -3.72 29.29
C GLU A 162 -7.90 -3.16 28.60
N ASP A 163 -8.20 -3.66 27.39
CA ASP A 163 -9.25 -3.13 26.52
C ASP A 163 -10.63 -3.77 26.75
N LEU A 164 -10.72 -4.94 27.42
CA LEU A 164 -12.01 -5.49 27.87
C LEU A 164 -12.58 -4.79 29.12
N GLY A 165 -11.76 -4.03 29.85
CA GLY A 165 -12.20 -3.31 31.05
C GLY A 165 -12.86 -1.96 30.76
N ASP A 166 -13.61 -1.41 31.72
CA ASP A 166 -14.26 -0.08 31.68
C ASP A 166 -13.28 1.13 31.59
N GLY A 167 -11.98 0.86 31.42
CA GLY A 167 -10.88 1.83 31.47
C GLY A 167 -10.55 2.51 30.14
N PHE A 168 -11.43 2.50 29.14
CA PHE A 168 -11.16 3.06 27.80
C PHE A 168 -11.15 4.60 27.78
N GLN A 169 -10.20 5.22 28.49
CA GLN A 169 -10.15 6.68 28.68
C GLN A 169 -9.12 7.38 27.79
N HIS A 170 -8.14 6.66 27.28
CA HIS A 170 -7.20 7.24 26.32
C HIS A 170 -7.67 6.88 24.91
N LYS A 171 -7.63 7.83 23.97
CA LYS A 171 -7.78 7.60 22.51
C LYS A 171 -6.51 7.96 21.74
N LYS A 172 -5.47 8.39 22.45
CA LYS A 172 -4.18 8.73 21.86
C LYS A 172 -3.55 7.46 21.26
N GLY A 173 -2.95 7.60 20.08
CA GLY A 173 -2.34 6.49 19.33
C GLY A 173 -3.35 5.55 18.66
N LEU A 174 -4.63 5.94 18.58
CA LEU A 174 -5.65 5.22 17.81
C LEU A 174 -5.97 6.02 16.55
N TYR A 175 -6.14 5.31 15.44
CA TYR A 175 -6.32 5.89 14.12
C TYR A 175 -7.57 5.33 13.45
N THR A 176 -8.44 6.24 13.00
CA THR A 176 -9.59 5.86 12.15
C THR A 176 -9.12 5.62 10.73
N TRP A 177 -9.99 5.05 9.88
CA TRP A 177 -9.71 4.95 8.44
C TRP A 177 -9.33 6.30 7.82
N GLN A 178 -10.07 7.37 8.15
CA GLN A 178 -9.80 8.71 7.61
C GLN A 178 -8.45 9.27 8.08
N ASP A 179 -8.03 8.97 9.31
CA ASP A 179 -6.72 9.37 9.80
C ASP A 179 -5.61 8.65 9.02
N LEU A 180 -5.76 7.35 8.79
CA LEU A 180 -4.79 6.56 8.02
C LEU A 180 -4.67 7.07 6.58
N CYS A 181 -5.79 7.38 5.90
CA CYS A 181 -5.78 7.96 4.55
C CYS A 181 -5.05 9.32 4.48
N LYS A 182 -5.06 10.11 5.56
CA LYS A 182 -4.36 11.41 5.63
C LYS A 182 -2.87 11.25 5.93
N LEU A 183 -2.51 10.26 6.75
CA LEU A 183 -1.15 10.08 7.26
C LEU A 183 -0.28 9.21 6.35
N ILE A 184 -0.88 8.36 5.52
CA ILE A 184 -0.16 7.34 4.74
C ILE A 184 -0.27 7.64 3.24
N GLN A 185 0.88 7.63 2.59
CA GLN A 185 1.02 7.78 1.15
C GLN A 185 0.80 6.43 0.46
N ALA A 186 -0.47 6.03 0.36
CA ALA A 186 -0.92 4.81 -0.29
C ALA A 186 -2.33 5.01 -0.88
N SER A 187 -2.68 4.25 -1.91
CA SER A 187 -4.07 4.12 -2.34
C SER A 187 -4.92 3.41 -1.30
N ASP A 188 -6.25 3.51 -1.42
CA ASP A 188 -7.15 2.84 -0.48
C ASP A 188 -7.05 1.31 -0.55
N GLY A 189 -6.93 0.75 -1.76
CA GLY A 189 -6.68 -0.68 -1.94
C GLY A 189 -5.36 -1.13 -1.30
N GLU A 190 -4.27 -0.41 -1.55
CA GLU A 190 -2.96 -0.75 -0.97
C GLU A 190 -2.92 -0.58 0.56
N LEU A 191 -3.65 0.40 1.09
CA LEU A 191 -3.77 0.63 2.53
C LEU A 191 -4.54 -0.52 3.20
N LEU A 192 -5.66 -0.96 2.60
CA LEU A 192 -6.45 -2.08 3.08
C LEU A 192 -5.65 -3.39 3.02
N ASP A 193 -4.93 -3.64 1.92
CA ASP A 193 -4.03 -4.79 1.78
C ASP A 193 -2.91 -4.75 2.85
N GLY A 194 -2.39 -3.56 3.15
CA GLY A 194 -1.43 -3.34 4.23
C GLY A 194 -1.99 -3.69 5.60
N LEU A 195 -3.21 -3.25 5.91
CA LEU A 195 -3.93 -3.59 7.16
C LEU A 195 -4.14 -5.10 7.29
N ASN A 196 -4.58 -5.76 6.22
CA ASN A 196 -4.78 -7.20 6.18
C ASN A 196 -3.45 -7.96 6.39
N THR A 197 -2.38 -7.51 5.72
CA THR A 197 -1.03 -8.10 5.86
C THR A 197 -0.50 -8.00 7.29
N LEU A 198 -0.79 -6.90 7.98
CA LEU A 198 -0.43 -6.69 9.39
C LEU A 198 -1.40 -7.38 10.35
N SER A 199 -2.43 -8.08 9.85
CA SER A 199 -3.52 -8.64 10.67
C SER A 199 -4.12 -7.58 11.59
N ALA A 200 -4.37 -6.38 11.05
CA ALA A 200 -5.08 -5.32 11.75
C ALA A 200 -6.60 -5.53 11.66
N VAL A 201 -7.33 -5.04 12.65
CA VAL A 201 -8.78 -5.10 12.74
C VAL A 201 -9.35 -3.77 13.23
N GLU A 202 -10.54 -3.44 12.77
CA GLU A 202 -11.30 -2.29 13.24
C GLU A 202 -12.07 -2.63 14.52
N ILE A 203 -11.67 -1.98 15.62
CA ILE A 203 -12.27 -2.11 16.95
C ILE A 203 -12.75 -0.72 17.37
N ASP A 204 -14.04 -0.58 17.62
CA ASP A 204 -14.67 0.68 18.05
C ASP A 204 -14.37 1.89 17.15
N GLY A 205 -14.27 1.67 15.84
CA GLY A 205 -13.98 2.70 14.83
C GLY A 205 -12.49 2.97 14.60
N PHE A 206 -11.60 2.24 15.27
CA PHE A 206 -10.15 2.42 15.18
C PHE A 206 -9.45 1.15 14.68
N TRP A 207 -8.48 1.31 13.80
CA TRP A 207 -7.65 0.20 13.30
C TRP A 207 -6.52 -0.10 14.26
N ARG A 208 -6.40 -1.37 14.67
CA ARG A 208 -5.39 -1.84 15.63
C ARG A 208 -4.90 -3.24 15.26
N THR A 209 -3.66 -3.55 15.59
CA THR A 209 -3.17 -4.93 15.66
C THR A 209 -3.45 -5.51 17.04
N VAL A 210 -3.76 -6.80 17.13
CA VAL A 210 -3.90 -7.50 18.42
C VAL A 210 -2.53 -7.99 18.89
N ASP A 211 -2.19 -7.77 20.17
CA ASP A 211 -0.90 -8.22 20.71
C ASP A 211 -0.80 -9.76 20.77
N ALA A 212 0.44 -10.26 20.81
CA ALA A 212 0.70 -11.69 20.72
C ALA A 212 0.07 -12.51 21.86
N ASN A 213 0.04 -11.99 23.09
CA ASN A 213 -0.52 -12.70 24.23
C ASN A 213 -2.04 -12.79 24.11
N SER A 214 -2.71 -11.70 23.74
CA SER A 214 -4.15 -11.70 23.50
C SER A 214 -4.54 -12.68 22.40
N VAL A 215 -3.85 -12.65 21.26
CA VAL A 215 -4.07 -13.62 20.17
C VAL A 215 -3.91 -15.04 20.68
N ASN A 216 -2.93 -15.30 21.55
CA ASN A 216 -2.70 -16.62 22.11
C ASN A 216 -3.84 -17.07 23.02
N THR A 217 -4.27 -16.22 23.95
CA THR A 217 -5.38 -16.50 24.86
C THR A 217 -6.68 -16.79 24.11
N ILE A 218 -7.00 -15.98 23.10
CA ILE A 218 -8.22 -16.16 22.29
C ILE A 218 -8.15 -17.48 21.52
N LEU A 219 -7.01 -17.78 20.88
CA LEU A 219 -6.83 -19.03 20.14
C LEU A 219 -6.94 -20.24 21.06
N ASP A 220 -6.31 -20.20 22.23
CA ASP A 220 -6.36 -21.29 23.21
C ASP A 220 -7.78 -21.52 23.72
N MET A 221 -8.55 -20.45 23.93
CA MET A 221 -9.95 -20.54 24.32
C MET A 221 -10.83 -21.14 23.21
N ILE A 222 -10.63 -20.73 21.95
CA ILE A 222 -11.34 -21.32 20.79
C ILE A 222 -11.04 -22.82 20.69
N LEU A 223 -9.78 -23.21 20.84
CA LEU A 223 -9.36 -24.62 20.77
C LEU A 223 -9.91 -25.42 21.95
N HIS A 224 -9.91 -24.87 23.16
CA HIS A 224 -10.48 -25.50 24.34
C HIS A 224 -11.99 -25.72 24.19
N ASN A 225 -12.73 -24.69 23.77
CA ASN A 225 -14.16 -24.78 23.53
C ASN A 225 -14.49 -25.75 22.39
N SER A 226 -13.64 -25.85 21.37
CA SER A 226 -13.80 -26.86 20.30
C SER A 226 -13.71 -28.28 20.84
N VAL A 227 -12.80 -28.56 21.77
CA VAL A 227 -12.72 -29.87 22.44
C VAL A 227 -13.91 -30.10 23.37
N LEU A 228 -14.34 -29.08 24.11
CA LEU A 228 -15.46 -29.18 25.06
C LEU A 228 -16.80 -29.48 24.38
N HIS A 229 -17.02 -28.90 23.19
CA HIS A 229 -18.27 -29.01 22.43
C HIS A 229 -18.18 -30.00 21.25
N ASP A 230 -17.11 -30.78 21.16
CA ASP A 230 -16.84 -31.74 20.07
C ASP A 230 -16.92 -31.11 18.67
N TRP A 231 -16.45 -29.85 18.53
CA TRP A 231 -16.38 -29.18 17.23
C TRP A 231 -15.11 -29.63 16.47
N PRO A 232 -15.25 -30.09 15.22
CA PRO A 232 -14.09 -30.41 14.41
C PRO A 232 -13.36 -29.11 14.00
N LEU A 233 -12.03 -29.09 14.14
CA LEU A 233 -11.22 -27.89 13.87
C LEU A 233 -11.29 -27.41 12.40
N ASN A 234 -11.71 -28.26 11.47
CA ASN A 234 -11.93 -27.92 10.07
C ASN A 234 -13.36 -27.45 9.76
N ALA A 235 -14.27 -27.46 10.73
CA ALA A 235 -15.64 -26.99 10.58
C ALA A 235 -16.22 -26.49 11.91
N VAL A 236 -15.56 -25.49 12.51
CA VAL A 236 -16.02 -24.84 13.74
C VAL A 236 -17.26 -23.97 13.43
N PRO A 237 -18.43 -24.21 14.05
CA PRO A 237 -19.64 -23.43 13.78
C PRO A 237 -19.53 -21.98 14.26
N GLU A 238 -19.69 -21.01 13.36
CA GLU A 238 -19.45 -19.58 13.64
C GLU A 238 -20.36 -19.03 14.75
N ASN A 239 -21.68 -19.25 14.66
CA ASN A 239 -22.61 -18.71 15.65
C ASN A 239 -22.39 -19.30 17.04
N ASP A 240 -22.08 -20.60 17.11
CA ASP A 240 -21.90 -21.28 18.38
C ASP A 240 -20.58 -20.87 19.05
N VAL A 241 -19.47 -20.79 18.28
CA VAL A 241 -18.19 -20.33 18.84
C VAL A 241 -18.28 -18.86 19.29
N LEU A 242 -18.97 -18.00 18.54
CA LEU A 242 -19.16 -16.61 18.95
C LEU A 242 -20.00 -16.49 20.23
N SER A 243 -21.08 -17.27 20.35
CA SER A 243 -21.93 -17.26 21.54
C SER A 243 -21.23 -17.80 22.79
N VAL A 244 -20.43 -18.86 22.65
CA VAL A 244 -19.66 -19.43 23.77
C VAL A 244 -18.56 -18.45 24.20
N MET A 245 -17.81 -17.91 23.24
CA MET A 245 -16.76 -16.94 23.53
C MET A 245 -17.31 -15.62 24.13
N GLU A 246 -18.51 -15.19 23.74
CA GLU A 246 -19.18 -14.05 24.37
C GLU A 246 -19.51 -14.33 25.84
N SER A 247 -19.93 -15.56 26.15
CA SER A 247 -20.19 -15.99 27.53
C SER A 247 -18.92 -16.01 28.38
N ASP A 248 -17.76 -16.24 27.74
CA ASP A 248 -16.42 -16.16 28.34
C ASP A 248 -15.88 -14.72 28.43
N GLY A 249 -16.65 -13.72 27.95
CA GLY A 249 -16.31 -12.29 28.05
C GLY A 249 -15.58 -11.71 26.84
N PHE A 250 -15.52 -12.42 25.71
CA PHE A 250 -14.86 -11.94 24.50
C PHE A 250 -15.84 -11.29 23.51
N THR A 251 -15.47 -10.14 22.95
CA THR A 251 -16.26 -9.48 21.90
C THR A 251 -16.22 -10.26 20.58
N HIS A 252 -17.37 -10.42 19.91
CA HIS A 252 -17.47 -11.13 18.63
C HIS A 252 -16.44 -10.67 17.59
N LYS A 253 -16.21 -9.36 17.46
CA LYS A 253 -15.23 -8.80 16.50
C LYS A 253 -13.83 -9.38 16.67
N ILE A 254 -13.37 -9.52 17.91
CA ILE A 254 -12.04 -10.02 18.24
C ILE A 254 -11.93 -11.52 17.98
N VAL A 255 -12.98 -12.27 18.32
CA VAL A 255 -13.08 -13.70 18.04
C VAL A 255 -13.09 -13.96 16.54
N THR A 256 -13.93 -13.25 15.79
CA THR A 256 -13.97 -13.30 14.32
C THR A 256 -12.64 -12.92 13.69
N HIS A 257 -11.94 -11.93 14.24
CA HIS A 257 -10.59 -11.60 13.78
C HIS A 257 -9.59 -12.73 14.00
N CYS A 258 -9.61 -13.37 15.17
CA CYS A 258 -8.77 -14.53 15.47
C CYS A 258 -9.07 -15.70 14.50
N LEU A 259 -10.34 -15.98 14.24
CA LEU A 259 -10.78 -16.99 13.28
C LEU A 259 -10.35 -16.67 11.85
N ASN A 260 -10.46 -15.42 11.39
CA ASN A 260 -9.92 -14.98 10.10
C ASN A 260 -8.40 -15.14 9.99
N ARG A 261 -7.70 -14.87 11.09
CA ARG A 261 -6.24 -14.99 11.14
C ARG A 261 -5.80 -16.44 11.00
N PHE A 262 -6.46 -17.36 11.70
CA PHE A 262 -6.07 -18.77 11.76
C PHE A 262 -6.92 -19.71 10.91
N GLY A 263 -7.86 -19.21 10.12
CA GLY A 263 -8.77 -20.06 9.36
C GLY A 263 -9.39 -19.38 8.16
N THR A 264 -10.23 -20.14 7.46
CA THR A 264 -10.99 -19.68 6.30
C THR A 264 -12.47 -19.93 6.57
N LYS A 265 -13.29 -18.92 6.29
CA LYS A 265 -14.75 -19.02 6.40
C LYS A 265 -15.30 -19.85 5.23
N VAL A 266 -16.19 -20.78 5.55
CA VAL A 266 -16.88 -21.66 4.60
C VAL A 266 -18.38 -21.53 4.83
N GLU A 267 -19.12 -21.17 3.79
CA GLU A 267 -20.58 -21.06 3.84
C GLU A 267 -21.22 -22.33 3.26
N GLN A 268 -22.11 -22.97 4.03
CA GLN A 268 -22.84 -24.17 3.63
C GLN A 268 -24.30 -24.09 4.09
N GLU A 269 -25.25 -24.25 3.16
CA GLU A 269 -26.68 -24.43 3.46
C GLU A 269 -27.25 -23.45 4.52
N ALA A 270 -26.95 -22.16 4.37
CA ALA A 270 -27.34 -21.07 5.29
C ALA A 270 -26.71 -21.11 6.69
N ARG A 271 -25.64 -21.89 6.89
CA ARG A 271 -24.77 -21.85 8.06
C ARG A 271 -23.34 -21.50 7.64
N SER A 272 -22.61 -20.90 8.57
CA SER A 272 -21.22 -20.50 8.37
C SER A 272 -20.32 -21.26 9.33
N PHE A 273 -19.23 -21.78 8.79
CA PHE A 273 -18.23 -22.56 9.50
C PHE A 273 -16.84 -21.99 9.27
N TRP A 274 -15.94 -22.23 10.21
CA TRP A 274 -14.54 -21.90 10.10
C TRP A 274 -13.70 -23.16 9.98
N SER A 275 -12.90 -23.24 8.92
CA SER A 275 -11.85 -24.24 8.79
C SER A 275 -10.55 -23.64 9.28
N LEU A 276 -10.05 -24.08 10.44
CA LEU A 276 -8.74 -23.65 10.93
C LEU A 276 -7.62 -24.19 10.02
N ASP A 277 -6.70 -23.29 9.68
CA ASP A 277 -5.51 -23.56 8.89
C ASP A 277 -4.42 -24.13 9.80
N GLU A 278 -4.15 -25.42 9.61
CA GLU A 278 -3.16 -26.18 10.37
C GLU A 278 -1.78 -25.51 10.38
N LYS A 279 -1.32 -25.00 9.23
CA LYS A 279 -0.01 -24.34 9.13
C LYS A 279 0.02 -23.08 9.98
N ARG A 280 -0.99 -22.21 9.92
CA ARG A 280 -1.04 -20.97 10.70
C ARG A 280 -1.14 -21.22 12.20
N VAL A 281 -1.95 -22.20 12.61
CA VAL A 281 -2.08 -22.59 14.02
C VAL A 281 -0.75 -23.15 14.52
N CYS A 282 -0.18 -24.15 13.84
CA CYS A 282 1.12 -24.74 14.21
C CYS A 282 2.23 -23.68 14.27
N LEU A 283 2.29 -22.74 13.32
CA LEU A 283 3.23 -21.62 13.35
C LEU A 283 3.07 -20.72 14.57
N GLN A 284 1.84 -20.46 15.01
CA GLN A 284 1.61 -19.66 16.22
C GLN A 284 2.17 -20.37 17.47
N PHE A 285 1.98 -21.69 17.59
CA PHE A 285 2.58 -22.47 18.67
C PHE A 285 4.11 -22.52 18.56
N ALA A 286 4.66 -22.62 17.35
CA ALA A 286 6.11 -22.55 17.13
C ALA A 286 6.73 -21.26 17.69
N ARG A 287 6.09 -20.12 17.40
CA ARG A 287 6.52 -18.80 17.89
C ARG A 287 6.51 -18.73 19.42
N ARG A 288 5.50 -19.32 20.08
CA ARG A 288 5.44 -19.42 21.55
C ARG A 288 6.58 -20.25 22.11
N VAL A 289 6.88 -21.39 21.49
CA VAL A 289 7.95 -22.31 21.96
C VAL A 289 9.33 -21.65 21.81
N LEU A 290 9.59 -20.96 20.69
CA LEU A 290 10.86 -20.27 20.46
C LEU A 290 11.06 -19.07 21.41
N GLY A 291 9.99 -18.31 21.65
CA GLY A 291 10.05 -17.08 22.44
C GLY A 291 11.14 -16.14 21.93
N ALA A 292 11.81 -15.43 22.85
CA ALA A 292 12.93 -14.53 22.53
C ALA A 292 14.30 -15.25 22.46
N GLY A 293 14.33 -16.58 22.53
CA GLY A 293 15.56 -17.36 22.73
C GLY A 293 16.07 -18.08 21.48
N LYS A 294 17.22 -18.72 21.65
CA LYS A 294 17.72 -19.78 20.74
C LYS A 294 17.73 -21.11 21.47
N MET A 295 17.42 -22.20 20.76
CA MET A 295 17.50 -23.55 21.32
C MET A 295 17.93 -24.57 20.28
N LYS A 296 18.31 -25.77 20.74
CA LYS A 296 18.67 -26.88 19.84
C LYS A 296 17.45 -27.30 19.03
N LEU A 297 17.63 -27.55 17.74
CA LEU A 297 16.54 -27.89 16.83
C LEU A 297 15.74 -29.12 17.31
N ALA A 298 16.43 -30.17 17.78
CA ALA A 298 15.77 -31.37 18.32
C ALA A 298 14.85 -31.04 19.51
N ASN A 299 15.36 -30.27 20.48
CA ASN A 299 14.58 -29.86 21.65
C ASN A 299 13.39 -28.96 21.27
N PHE A 300 13.56 -28.12 20.24
CA PHE A 300 12.49 -27.31 19.70
C PHE A 300 11.39 -28.17 19.08
N MET A 301 11.75 -29.12 18.20
CA MET A 301 10.78 -30.01 17.54
C MET A 301 9.99 -30.83 18.57
N ASP A 302 10.66 -31.44 19.55
CA ASP A 302 10.01 -32.22 20.61
C ASP A 302 9.01 -31.38 21.41
N LYS A 303 9.35 -30.12 21.72
CA LYS A 303 8.45 -29.21 22.44
C LYS A 303 7.30 -28.75 21.58
N TRP A 304 7.57 -28.44 20.31
CA TRP A 304 6.59 -27.94 19.36
C TRP A 304 5.52 -28.99 19.08
N GLU A 305 5.92 -30.23 18.79
CA GLU A 305 5.02 -31.37 18.56
C GLU A 305 4.12 -31.67 19.78
N ARG A 306 4.61 -31.48 21.00
CA ARG A 306 3.82 -31.65 22.23
C ARG A 306 2.87 -30.50 22.54
N SER A 307 3.08 -29.33 21.90
CA SER A 307 2.32 -28.11 22.18
C SER A 307 1.14 -27.89 21.25
N VAL A 308 1.15 -28.50 20.07
CA VAL A 308 0.08 -28.30 19.07
C VAL A 308 -1.20 -29.06 19.44
N PRO A 309 -2.38 -28.60 18.98
CA PRO A 309 -3.64 -29.29 19.23
C PRO A 309 -3.68 -30.70 18.64
N SER A 310 -4.45 -31.59 19.27
CA SER A 310 -4.65 -32.95 18.76
C SER A 310 -5.28 -32.93 17.37
N GLY A 311 -4.71 -33.68 16.43
CA GLY A 311 -5.18 -33.75 15.04
C GLY A 311 -4.42 -32.84 14.07
N MET A 312 -3.49 -32.02 14.56
CA MET A 312 -2.57 -31.24 13.73
C MET A 312 -1.14 -31.81 13.80
N CYS A 313 -0.40 -31.69 12.70
CA CYS A 313 0.96 -32.15 12.53
C CYS A 313 1.91 -30.95 12.32
N VAL A 314 3.13 -31.09 12.82
CA VAL A 314 4.20 -30.09 12.63
C VAL A 314 5.13 -30.51 11.51
N ASP A 315 5.52 -29.56 10.67
CA ASP A 315 6.54 -29.75 9.62
C ASP A 315 7.51 -28.56 9.64
N LEU A 316 8.81 -28.85 9.52
CA LEU A 316 9.86 -27.84 9.41
C LEU A 316 9.65 -26.88 8.24
N GLN A 317 9.04 -27.33 7.14
CA GLN A 317 8.71 -26.47 5.99
C GLN A 317 7.69 -25.37 6.36
N MET A 318 6.91 -25.55 7.43
CA MET A 318 6.00 -24.52 7.91
C MET A 318 6.76 -23.28 8.40
N LEU A 319 7.99 -23.44 8.90
CA LEU A 319 8.82 -22.39 9.51
C LEU A 319 9.59 -21.53 8.51
N GLU A 320 9.41 -21.75 7.20
CA GLU A 320 10.03 -20.93 6.16
C GLU A 320 9.70 -19.44 6.33
N GLY A 321 10.73 -18.62 6.53
CA GLY A 321 10.58 -17.19 6.77
C GLY A 321 10.21 -16.81 8.21
N GLU A 322 10.21 -17.76 9.15
CA GLU A 322 9.89 -17.53 10.57
C GLU A 322 11.07 -17.80 11.51
N VAL A 323 12.09 -18.54 11.05
CA VAL A 323 13.22 -18.97 11.86
C VAL A 323 14.54 -18.95 11.11
N LEU A 324 15.63 -18.76 11.85
CA LEU A 324 16.98 -19.01 11.36
C LEU A 324 17.61 -20.22 12.03
N CYS A 325 18.26 -21.03 11.20
CA CYS A 325 18.95 -22.26 11.59
C CYS A 325 20.46 -22.08 11.42
N ASP A 326 21.18 -22.11 12.54
CA ASP A 326 22.64 -21.98 12.59
C ASP A 326 23.28 -23.32 12.95
N LYS A 327 24.25 -23.75 12.15
CA LYS A 327 25.05 -24.95 12.44
C LYS A 327 26.27 -24.56 13.28
N LEU A 328 26.34 -25.11 14.49
CA LEU A 328 27.45 -24.95 15.43
C LEU A 328 28.09 -26.32 15.67
N GLY A 329 29.10 -26.65 14.85
CA GLY A 329 29.70 -27.97 14.83
C GLY A 329 28.71 -29.03 14.31
N ALA A 330 28.42 -30.05 15.13
CA ALA A 330 27.44 -31.08 14.79
C ALA A 330 26.00 -30.70 15.17
N GLU A 331 25.80 -29.62 15.93
CA GLU A 331 24.47 -29.22 16.42
C GLU A 331 23.85 -28.15 15.53
N THR A 332 22.53 -28.25 15.33
CA THR A 332 21.74 -27.20 14.68
C THR A 332 20.92 -26.47 15.74
N TRP A 333 21.06 -25.15 15.76
CA TRP A 333 20.35 -24.24 16.64
C TRP A 333 19.33 -23.44 15.85
N VAL A 334 18.16 -23.24 16.44
CA VAL A 334 17.06 -22.48 15.85
C VAL A 334 16.72 -21.28 16.74
N ARG A 335 16.39 -20.16 16.10
CA ARG A 335 15.91 -18.94 16.75
C ARG A 335 14.81 -18.29 15.92
N ALA A 336 13.94 -17.54 16.57
CA ALA A 336 12.91 -16.76 15.89
C ALA A 336 13.55 -15.66 15.01
N PHE A 337 13.05 -15.53 13.79
CA PHE A 337 13.42 -14.49 12.85
C PHE A 337 12.34 -14.40 11.78
N SER A 338 11.34 -13.54 11.99
CA SER A 338 10.13 -13.50 11.17
C SER A 338 10.20 -12.47 10.06
N VAL A 339 9.71 -12.82 8.87
CA VAL A 339 9.44 -11.87 7.78
C VAL A 339 8.54 -10.72 8.23
N ALA A 340 7.60 -10.98 9.14
CA ALA A 340 6.69 -9.97 9.66
C ALA A 340 7.41 -8.83 10.41
N ASP A 341 8.60 -9.10 10.97
CA ASP A 341 9.38 -8.13 11.72
C ASP A 341 10.41 -7.38 10.85
N LEU A 342 10.66 -7.86 9.63
CA LEU A 342 11.61 -7.24 8.72
C LEU A 342 11.09 -5.94 8.11
N PRO A 343 11.98 -4.99 7.76
CA PRO A 343 11.60 -3.75 7.05
C PRO A 343 10.79 -4.03 5.77
N LEU A 344 9.86 -3.14 5.40
CA LEU A 344 9.07 -3.32 4.18
C LEU A 344 9.80 -2.82 2.93
N THR A 345 10.71 -1.86 3.09
CA THR A 345 11.53 -1.38 1.97
C THR A 345 12.57 -2.45 1.57
N PRO A 346 12.79 -2.68 0.26
CA PRO A 346 13.79 -3.66 -0.18
C PRO A 346 15.20 -3.35 0.35
N ALA A 347 15.63 -2.09 0.31
CA ALA A 347 16.99 -1.70 0.69
C ALA A 347 17.26 -2.03 2.17
N ASP A 348 16.37 -1.61 3.07
CA ASP A 348 16.53 -1.83 4.50
C ASP A 348 16.35 -3.31 4.85
N ARG A 349 15.46 -4.01 4.13
CA ARG A 349 15.28 -5.46 4.33
C ARG A 349 16.53 -6.24 3.97
N PHE A 350 17.14 -5.99 2.80
CA PHE A 350 18.39 -6.66 2.42
C PHE A 350 19.52 -6.31 3.41
N ALA A 351 19.60 -5.06 3.86
CA ALA A 351 20.58 -4.66 4.88
C ALA A 351 20.40 -5.45 6.19
N ALA A 352 19.17 -5.57 6.69
CA ALA A 352 18.84 -6.35 7.89
C ALA A 352 19.15 -7.85 7.72
N LEU A 353 18.86 -8.43 6.55
CA LEU A 353 19.17 -9.84 6.27
C LEU A 353 20.68 -10.09 6.26
N PHE A 354 21.47 -9.20 5.67
CA PHE A 354 22.93 -9.37 5.61
C PHE A 354 23.66 -9.00 6.91
N SER A 355 23.04 -8.21 7.80
CA SER A 355 23.57 -8.03 9.16
C SER A 355 23.42 -9.29 10.01
N GLU A 356 22.37 -10.07 9.78
CA GLU A 356 22.13 -11.33 10.49
C GLU A 356 23.01 -12.46 9.96
N ARG A 357 23.21 -12.52 8.64
CA ARG A 357 24.03 -13.56 8.00
C ARG A 357 24.74 -12.99 6.76
N LEU A 358 26.06 -13.08 6.74
CA LEU A 358 26.88 -12.50 5.66
C LEU A 358 26.71 -13.20 4.30
N LYS A 359 26.37 -14.49 4.32
CA LYS A 359 26.24 -15.34 3.12
C LYS A 359 24.95 -16.12 3.20
N TRP A 360 24.15 -16.05 2.15
CA TRP A 360 22.88 -16.76 2.07
C TRP A 360 22.85 -17.70 0.87
N GLU A 361 22.33 -18.90 1.07
CA GLU A 361 21.91 -19.80 -0.01
C GLU A 361 20.53 -19.37 -0.50
N TRP A 362 20.19 -19.68 -1.76
CA TRP A 362 18.89 -19.29 -2.33
C TRP A 362 17.70 -19.80 -1.51
N LYS A 363 17.75 -21.08 -1.11
CA LYS A 363 16.67 -21.73 -0.34
C LYS A 363 16.42 -21.04 1.00
N ASP A 364 17.45 -20.47 1.61
CA ASP A 364 17.36 -19.78 2.88
C ASP A 364 16.95 -18.31 2.71
N LEU A 365 17.37 -17.65 1.62
CA LEU A 365 17.08 -16.24 1.36
C LEU A 365 15.67 -16.02 0.81
N GLN A 366 15.23 -16.87 -0.12
CA GLN A 366 14.00 -16.70 -0.88
C GLN A 366 12.76 -16.48 0.01
N PRO A 367 12.56 -17.21 1.13
CA PRO A 367 11.41 -17.02 2.00
C PRO A 367 11.30 -15.60 2.56
N TYR A 368 12.42 -14.90 2.73
CA TYR A 368 12.49 -13.58 3.36
C TYR A 368 12.27 -12.40 2.41
N ILE A 369 12.33 -12.64 1.10
CA ILE A 369 12.22 -11.60 0.09
C ILE A 369 11.09 -11.84 -0.91
N ARG A 370 10.39 -12.98 -0.82
CA ARG A 370 9.34 -13.37 -1.77
C ARG A 370 8.12 -12.45 -1.78
N ASP A 371 7.87 -11.75 -0.69
CA ASP A 371 6.78 -10.77 -0.51
C ASP A 371 7.19 -9.35 -0.92
N LEU A 372 8.48 -9.09 -1.17
CA LEU A 372 8.90 -7.80 -1.73
C LEU A 372 8.30 -7.63 -3.13
N ARG A 373 7.52 -6.56 -3.30
CA ARG A 373 6.91 -6.15 -4.56
C ARG A 373 7.26 -4.69 -4.81
N VAL A 374 7.96 -4.42 -5.90
CA VAL A 374 8.25 -3.07 -6.36
C VAL A 374 7.68 -2.95 -7.77
N PRO A 375 6.77 -2.00 -8.04
CA PRO A 375 6.23 -1.79 -9.37
C PRO A 375 7.34 -1.64 -10.42
N GLY A 376 7.23 -2.38 -11.52
CA GLY A 376 8.19 -2.33 -12.62
C GLY A 376 9.53 -3.06 -12.39
N VAL A 377 9.75 -3.72 -11.24
CA VAL A 377 10.99 -4.44 -10.95
C VAL A 377 10.70 -5.92 -10.65
N SER A 378 11.37 -6.82 -11.38
CA SER A 378 11.28 -8.26 -11.13
C SER A 378 12.03 -8.65 -9.85
N SER A 379 11.69 -9.82 -9.28
CA SER A 379 12.42 -10.38 -8.12
C SER A 379 13.91 -10.58 -8.42
N GLU A 380 14.25 -11.02 -9.62
CA GLU A 380 15.63 -11.12 -10.09
C GLU A 380 16.31 -9.75 -10.20
N GLY A 381 15.58 -8.73 -10.67
CA GLY A 381 16.07 -7.36 -10.71
C GLY A 381 16.41 -6.81 -9.32
N LEU A 382 15.58 -7.12 -8.31
CA LEU A 382 15.87 -6.78 -6.91
C LEU A 382 17.14 -7.48 -6.41
N LEU A 383 17.31 -8.78 -6.70
CA LEU A 383 18.51 -9.52 -6.32
C LEU A 383 19.76 -8.93 -6.97
N ILE A 384 19.74 -8.64 -8.27
CA ILE A 384 20.87 -8.05 -8.99
C ILE A 384 21.24 -6.68 -8.40
N LYS A 385 20.24 -5.90 -7.99
CA LYS A 385 20.45 -4.57 -7.41
C LYS A 385 21.09 -4.60 -6.03
N TYR A 386 20.61 -5.46 -5.13
CA TYR A 386 20.98 -5.44 -3.70
C TYR A 386 21.97 -6.53 -3.28
N THR A 387 22.28 -7.48 -4.15
CA THR A 387 23.16 -8.62 -3.82
C THR A 387 24.30 -8.79 -4.83
N ARG A 388 25.34 -9.52 -4.43
CA ARG A 388 26.31 -10.15 -5.33
C ARG A 388 26.04 -11.65 -5.34
N ARG A 389 25.70 -12.19 -6.51
CA ARG A 389 25.55 -13.63 -6.72
C ARG A 389 26.88 -14.26 -7.08
N THR A 390 27.28 -15.28 -6.34
CA THR A 390 28.44 -16.13 -6.64
C THR A 390 27.98 -17.57 -6.78
N GLN A 391 28.44 -18.25 -7.82
CA GLN A 391 28.09 -19.64 -8.06
C GLN A 391 29.33 -20.36 -8.61
N PRO A 392 30.01 -21.21 -7.79
CA PRO A 392 31.29 -21.82 -8.17
C PRO A 392 31.20 -22.75 -9.39
N SER A 393 30.09 -23.45 -9.56
CA SER A 393 29.79 -24.33 -10.68
C SER A 393 28.30 -24.30 -10.98
N SER A 394 27.88 -24.73 -12.18
CA SER A 394 26.47 -24.76 -12.57
C SER A 394 25.58 -25.62 -11.66
N GLU A 395 26.17 -26.61 -10.98
CA GLU A 395 25.47 -27.52 -10.07
C GLU A 395 25.52 -27.08 -8.59
N ALA A 396 26.39 -26.14 -8.22
CA ALA A 396 26.45 -25.62 -6.87
C ALA A 396 25.30 -24.64 -6.60
N GLU A 397 24.74 -24.66 -5.38
CA GLU A 397 23.74 -23.66 -4.99
C GLU A 397 24.33 -22.24 -5.06
N PRO A 398 23.59 -21.26 -5.61
CA PRO A 398 24.07 -19.89 -5.67
C PRO A 398 24.13 -19.29 -4.26
N ILE A 399 25.24 -18.60 -3.98
CA ILE A 399 25.48 -17.88 -2.74
C ILE A 399 25.33 -16.39 -2.99
N PHE A 400 24.54 -15.73 -2.16
CA PHE A 400 24.29 -14.30 -2.18
C PHE A 400 24.99 -13.60 -1.03
N THR A 401 25.68 -12.51 -1.33
CA THR A 401 26.29 -11.60 -0.33
C THR A 401 25.80 -10.18 -0.53
N ALA A 402 25.95 -9.34 0.50
CA ALA A 402 25.74 -7.90 0.37
C ALA A 402 26.60 -7.31 -0.77
N ARG A 403 26.08 -6.26 -1.40
CA ARG A 403 26.78 -5.56 -2.49
C ARG A 403 27.87 -4.62 -1.98
#